data_AF-A0A7S0RA23-F1
#
_entry.id   AF-A0A7S0RA23-F1
#
_cell.length_a   1.000
_cell.length_b   1.000
_cell.length_c   1.000
_cell.angle_alpha   90.00
_cell.angle_beta   90.00
_cell.angle_gamma   90.00
#
_symmetry.space_group_name_H-M   'P 1'
#
loop_
_entity.id
_entity.type
_entity.pdbx_description
1 polymer ?
#
loop_
_entity_poly.entity_id
_entity_poly.type
_entity_poly.pdbx_seq_one_letter_code
_entity_poly.pdbx_strand_id
1 'polypeptide(L)'
;RLVCRAAFSASKREPGETPHSGYHFDGTDRRFFEGWYFRVTLPGDGQSFAFMYSVEDPLGGSDFTGVGAQVMGPNDGYMVQHSPEVGEFWASSSNLSLGHSFLNAKGKRCPQSILEDEPFFEAVEEGFQVSTTTHQGYLRADRGAAGPGPESTVAS
;
A
#
# COMPACT_ATOMS: atom_id res chain seq x y z
N ARG A 1 -1.44 11.77 9.28
CA ARG A 1 -2.45 10.73 8.97
C ARG A 1 -2.81 10.93 7.51
N LEU A 2 -2.80 9.89 6.69
CA LEU A 2 -3.13 9.97 5.27
C LEU A 2 -4.27 9.00 4.97
N VAL A 3 -5.35 9.51 4.38
CA VAL A 3 -6.44 8.70 3.84
C VAL A 3 -6.34 8.77 2.33
N CYS A 4 -6.24 7.62 1.68
CA CYS A 4 -6.27 7.51 0.23
C CYS A 4 -7.55 6.78 -0.18
N ARG A 5 -8.33 7.40 -1.05
CA ARG A 5 -9.44 6.77 -1.79
C ARG A 5 -9.29 7.17 -3.25
N ALA A 6 -8.63 6.33 -4.04
CA ALA A 6 -8.45 6.54 -5.46
C ALA A 6 -8.99 5.34 -6.24
N ALA A 7 -10.00 5.60 -7.06
CA ALA A 7 -10.42 4.71 -8.12
C ALA A 7 -9.82 5.22 -9.44
N PHE A 8 -9.02 4.40 -10.09
CA PHE A 8 -8.45 4.72 -11.39
C PHE A 8 -9.37 4.17 -12.49
N SER A 9 -9.87 5.06 -13.33
CA SER A 9 -10.44 4.65 -14.61
C SER A 9 -9.28 4.43 -15.57
N ALA A 10 -9.08 3.19 -16.04
CA ALA A 10 -8.12 2.92 -17.09
C ALA A 10 -8.50 3.73 -18.33
N SER A 11 -7.73 4.77 -18.68
CA SER A 11 -7.90 5.44 -19.96
C SER A 11 -7.72 4.40 -21.06
N LYS A 12 -8.59 4.42 -22.07
CA LYS A 12 -8.64 3.49 -23.21
C LYS A 12 -7.28 3.42 -23.94
N ARG A 13 -6.35 2.64 -23.41
CA ARG A 13 -5.15 2.11 -24.07
C ARG A 13 -5.25 0.60 -23.92
N GLU A 14 -5.04 -0.10 -25.03
CA GLU A 14 -5.03 -1.57 -25.12
C GLU A 14 -4.31 -2.20 -23.92
N PRO A 15 -4.83 -3.32 -23.35
CA PRO A 15 -4.33 -3.90 -22.12
C PRO A 15 -2.96 -4.55 -22.35
N GLY A 16 -1.91 -3.74 -22.28
CA GLY A 16 -0.62 -4.24 -21.83
C GLY A 16 -0.71 -4.32 -20.32
N GLU A 17 -0.68 -5.53 -19.77
CA GLU A 17 -0.46 -5.72 -18.33
C GLU A 17 0.72 -4.85 -17.90
N THR A 18 0.60 -4.18 -16.75
CA THR A 18 1.74 -3.49 -16.17
C THR A 18 2.91 -4.47 -16.11
N PRO A 19 4.09 -4.15 -16.70
CA PRO A 19 5.26 -5.01 -16.60
C PRO A 19 5.54 -5.30 -15.12
N HIS A 20 5.72 -6.57 -14.74
CA HIS A 20 5.76 -7.05 -13.35
C HIS A 20 4.46 -6.88 -12.58
N SER A 21 3.44 -7.65 -12.95
CA SER A 21 2.15 -7.63 -12.27
C SER A 21 2.10 -8.55 -11.04
N GLY A 22 2.78 -9.70 -11.05
CA GLY A 22 2.71 -10.68 -9.96
C GLY A 22 3.74 -10.50 -8.83
N TYR A 23 3.41 -11.00 -7.64
CA TYR A 23 4.31 -11.21 -6.50
C TYR A 23 5.22 -12.42 -6.72
N HIS A 24 6.52 -12.28 -6.43
CA HIS A 24 7.55 -13.24 -6.85
C HIS A 24 8.10 -14.12 -5.72
N PHE A 25 7.54 -14.03 -4.51
CA PHE A 25 7.99 -14.88 -3.41
C PHE A 25 7.70 -16.36 -3.72
N ASP A 26 8.71 -17.20 -3.59
CA ASP A 26 8.66 -18.62 -3.98
C ASP A 26 8.38 -19.57 -2.81
N GLY A 27 8.13 -19.05 -1.61
CA GLY A 27 7.85 -19.85 -0.41
C GLY A 27 9.09 -20.42 0.27
N THR A 28 10.30 -20.06 -0.17
CA THR A 28 11.55 -20.55 0.43
C THR A 28 12.02 -19.67 1.59
N ASP A 29 12.93 -20.19 2.41
CA ASP A 29 13.54 -19.51 3.56
C ASP A 29 14.72 -18.59 3.18
N ARG A 30 14.97 -18.40 1.88
CA ARG A 30 15.98 -17.46 1.41
C ARG A 30 15.56 -16.02 1.72
N ARG A 31 16.55 -15.17 1.95
CA ARG A 31 16.37 -13.72 2.07
C ARG A 31 15.55 -13.18 0.90
N PHE A 32 14.49 -12.44 1.20
CA PHE A 32 13.58 -11.94 0.19
C PHE A 32 13.16 -10.50 0.48
N PHE A 33 13.15 -9.68 -0.56
CA PHE A 33 12.60 -8.33 -0.56
C PHE A 33 11.85 -8.12 -1.87
N GLU A 34 10.64 -7.58 -1.78
CA GLU A 34 9.93 -7.05 -2.93
C GLU A 34 9.25 -5.74 -2.56
N GLY A 35 9.28 -4.79 -3.49
CA GLY A 35 8.68 -3.47 -3.32
C GLY A 35 7.97 -2.99 -4.56
N TRP A 36 6.87 -2.28 -4.35
CA TRP A 36 6.02 -1.69 -5.39
C TRP A 36 6.02 -0.18 -5.26
N TYR A 37 6.44 0.49 -6.33
CA TYR A 37 6.49 1.94 -6.42
C TYR A 37 5.34 2.48 -7.28
N PHE A 38 4.57 3.40 -6.73
CA PHE A 38 3.48 4.09 -7.42
C PHE A 38 3.70 5.58 -7.38
N ARG A 39 3.62 6.25 -8.54
CA ARG A 39 3.50 7.70 -8.61
C ARG A 39 2.07 8.07 -8.98
N VAL A 40 1.35 8.66 -8.04
CA VAL A 40 -0.04 9.11 -8.22
C VAL A 40 -0.03 10.62 -8.41
N THR A 41 -0.60 11.09 -9.51
CA THR A 41 -0.75 12.53 -9.78
C THR A 41 -2.22 12.91 -9.64
N LEU A 42 -2.51 13.86 -8.75
CA LEU A 42 -3.88 14.33 -8.54
C LEU A 42 -4.35 15.13 -9.77
N PRO A 43 -5.62 14.98 -10.19
CA PRO A 43 -6.21 15.87 -11.17
C PRO A 43 -6.30 17.29 -10.59
N GLY A 44 -5.99 18.31 -11.39
CA GLY A 44 -6.01 19.70 -10.97
C GLY A 44 -4.63 20.34 -11.02
N ASP A 45 -4.05 20.63 -9.85
CA ASP A 45 -2.76 21.32 -9.72
C ASP A 45 -1.53 20.47 -10.12
N GLY A 46 -1.74 19.19 -10.44
CA GLY A 46 -0.69 18.27 -10.88
C GLY A 46 0.23 17.81 -9.75
N GLN A 47 -0.16 18.00 -8.49
CA GLN A 47 0.58 17.47 -7.35
C GLN A 47 0.74 15.95 -7.47
N SER A 48 1.95 15.47 -7.20
CA SER A 48 2.28 14.06 -7.24
C SER A 48 2.67 13.55 -5.86
N PHE A 49 2.24 12.33 -5.58
CA PHE A 49 2.61 11.54 -4.42
C PHE A 49 3.33 10.28 -4.92
N ALA A 50 4.40 9.89 -4.25
CA ALA A 50 5.07 8.62 -4.45
C ALA A 50 4.77 7.69 -3.27
N PHE A 51 4.24 6.50 -3.56
CA PHE A 51 4.00 5.45 -2.59
C PHE A 51 4.99 4.31 -2.84
N MET A 52 5.60 3.80 -1.78
CA MET A 52 6.36 2.56 -1.81
C MET A 52 5.76 1.60 -0.80
N TYR A 53 5.31 0.45 -1.27
CA TYR A 53 4.92 -0.67 -0.42
C TYR A 53 6.01 -1.73 -0.50
N SER A 54 6.35 -2.39 0.60
CA SER A 54 7.39 -3.42 0.61
C SER A 54 7.06 -4.55 1.56
N VAL A 55 7.60 -5.74 1.27
CA VAL A 55 7.62 -6.90 2.16
C VAL A 55 9.03 -7.49 2.20
N GLU A 56 9.48 -7.82 3.40
CA GLU A 56 10.78 -8.41 3.73
C GLU A 56 10.57 -9.71 4.49
N ASP A 57 11.21 -10.77 4.02
CA ASP A 57 11.18 -12.13 4.60
C ASP A 57 9.78 -12.57 5.08
N PRO A 58 8.85 -12.82 4.15
CA PRO A 58 7.42 -13.03 4.43
C PRO A 58 7.10 -14.29 5.24
N LEU A 59 8.06 -15.22 5.42
CA LEU A 59 7.91 -16.35 6.34
C LEU A 59 8.08 -15.97 7.82
N GLY A 60 8.61 -14.78 8.09
CA GLY A 60 8.91 -14.31 9.44
C GLY A 60 10.18 -14.92 10.04
N GLY A 61 10.43 -14.55 11.30
CA GLY A 61 11.49 -15.17 12.11
C GLY A 61 12.91 -14.62 11.89
N SER A 62 13.08 -13.57 11.09
CA SER A 62 14.36 -12.88 10.93
C SER A 62 14.29 -11.44 11.46
N ASP A 63 15.44 -10.86 11.81
CA ASP A 63 15.55 -9.47 12.27
C ASP A 63 15.13 -8.42 11.21
N PHE A 64 14.98 -8.86 9.97
CA PHE A 64 14.63 -8.01 8.83
C PHE A 64 13.19 -8.23 8.36
N THR A 65 12.45 -9.14 8.99
CA THR A 65 11.07 -9.40 8.64
C THR A 65 10.24 -8.12 8.80
N GLY A 66 9.46 -7.78 7.79
CA GLY A 66 8.52 -6.67 7.92
C GLY A 66 7.74 -6.31 6.66
N VAL A 67 6.74 -5.47 6.86
CA VAL A 67 5.95 -4.83 5.81
C VAL A 67 6.04 -3.33 6.00
N GLY A 68 6.31 -2.61 4.91
CA GLY A 68 6.46 -1.16 4.89
C GLY A 68 5.45 -0.48 3.98
N ALA A 69 4.98 0.68 4.42
CA ALA A 69 4.29 1.66 3.58
C ALA A 69 4.99 3.01 3.74
N GLN A 70 5.53 3.54 2.66
CA GLN A 70 6.19 4.84 2.62
C GLN A 70 5.46 5.75 1.66
N VAL A 71 5.25 7.01 2.04
CA VAL A 71 4.63 8.01 1.17
C VAL A 71 5.46 9.27 1.18
N MET A 72 5.81 9.74 0.00
CA MET A 72 6.41 11.05 -0.25
C MET A 72 5.37 11.90 -0.97
N GLY A 73 4.88 12.93 -0.30
CA GLY A 73 3.95 13.91 -0.86
C GLY A 73 4.65 15.15 -1.40
N PRO A 74 3.85 16.15 -1.82
CA PRO A 74 4.35 17.46 -2.21
C PRO A 74 5.19 18.13 -1.11
N ASN A 75 6.11 19.00 -1.50
CA ASN A 75 6.95 19.80 -0.59
C ASN A 75 7.78 18.95 0.38
N ASP A 76 8.32 17.83 -0.09
CA ASP A 76 9.15 16.89 0.68
C ASP A 76 8.45 16.30 1.92
N GLY A 77 7.11 16.33 1.94
CA GLY A 77 6.34 15.66 2.99
C GLY A 77 6.59 14.16 2.94
N TYR A 78 6.98 13.56 4.05
CA TYR A 78 7.36 12.15 4.10
C TYR A 78 6.70 11.46 5.28
N MET A 79 6.23 10.24 5.05
CA MET A 79 5.71 9.36 6.09
C MET A 79 6.11 7.92 5.83
N VAL A 80 6.27 7.19 6.92
CA VAL A 80 6.51 5.75 6.94
C VAL A 80 5.58 5.13 7.96
N GLN A 81 5.09 3.94 7.64
CA GLN A 81 4.49 3.01 8.56
C GLN A 81 5.14 1.64 8.33
N HIS A 82 5.64 1.03 9.39
CA HIS A 82 6.29 -0.28 9.33
C HIS A 82 5.73 -1.23 10.39
N SER A 83 5.67 -2.52 10.06
CA SER A 83 5.32 -3.59 11.00
C SER A 83 6.22 -4.80 10.81
N PRO A 84 6.73 -5.43 11.89
CA PRO A 84 7.39 -6.73 11.80
C PRO A 84 6.40 -7.88 11.59
N GLU A 85 5.09 -7.64 11.72
CA GLU A 85 4.04 -8.66 11.58
C GLU A 85 3.65 -8.81 10.10
N VAL A 86 4.22 -9.80 9.42
CA VAL A 86 3.99 -10.04 7.97
C VAL A 86 2.74 -10.88 7.68
N GLY A 87 2.14 -11.51 8.69
CA GLY A 87 1.03 -12.48 8.51
C GLY A 87 -0.26 -11.90 7.91
N GLU A 88 -0.39 -10.57 7.91
CA GLU A 88 -1.53 -9.85 7.34
C GLU A 88 -1.26 -9.32 5.92
N PHE A 89 -0.05 -9.51 5.40
CA PHE A 89 0.31 -9.16 4.02
C PHE A 89 -0.21 -10.21 3.04
N TRP A 90 -0.72 -9.75 1.91
CA TRP A 90 -1.09 -10.60 0.79
C TRP A 90 -0.78 -9.90 -0.53
N ALA A 91 -0.44 -10.69 -1.54
CA ALA A 91 -0.26 -10.23 -2.90
C ALA A 91 -0.56 -11.35 -3.91
N SER A 92 -1.09 -10.99 -5.07
CA SER A 92 -1.37 -11.95 -6.14
C SER A 92 -0.09 -12.30 -6.90
N SER A 93 0.12 -13.57 -7.19
CA SER A 93 1.26 -14.05 -8.01
C SER A 93 1.09 -13.80 -9.51
N SER A 94 -0.10 -13.39 -9.97
CA SER A 94 -0.42 -13.29 -11.40
C SER A 94 -0.85 -11.90 -11.86
N ASN A 95 -1.22 -11.01 -10.95
CA ASN A 95 -1.69 -9.67 -11.30
C ASN A 95 -1.33 -8.66 -10.22
N LEU A 96 -1.33 -7.38 -10.60
CA LEU A 96 -1.05 -6.30 -9.67
C LEU A 96 -2.23 -6.17 -8.72
N SER A 97 -2.13 -6.86 -7.59
CA SER A 97 -3.03 -6.79 -6.45
C SER A 97 -2.25 -7.12 -5.19
N LEU A 98 -2.21 -6.20 -4.23
CA LEU A 98 -1.57 -6.41 -2.94
C LEU A 98 -2.28 -5.64 -1.83
N GLY A 99 -2.06 -6.04 -0.59
CA GLY A 99 -2.54 -5.31 0.56
C GLY A 99 -1.93 -5.79 1.86
N HIS A 100 -2.11 -4.96 2.88
CA HIS A 100 -1.70 -5.25 4.25
C HIS A 100 -2.59 -4.47 5.22
N SER A 101 -2.89 -5.10 6.35
CA SER A 101 -3.55 -4.44 7.47
C SER A 101 -2.53 -4.31 8.60
N PHE A 102 -2.31 -3.08 9.06
CA PHE A 102 -1.56 -2.79 10.28
C PHE A 102 -2.46 -2.86 11.51
N LEU A 103 -3.76 -2.56 11.32
CA LEU A 103 -4.77 -2.64 12.35
C LEU A 103 -6.13 -2.97 11.73
N ASN A 104 -6.71 -4.09 12.14
CA ASN A 104 -8.07 -4.48 11.77
C ASN A 104 -9.10 -3.89 12.73
N ALA A 105 -10.28 -3.59 12.21
CA ALA A 105 -11.43 -3.23 13.03
C ALA A 105 -11.84 -4.38 13.95
N LYS A 106 -12.35 -4.04 15.14
CA LYS A 106 -12.68 -5.03 16.17
C LYS A 106 -13.62 -6.12 15.64
N GLY A 107 -13.16 -7.37 15.71
CA GLY A 107 -13.94 -8.55 15.29
C GLY A 107 -13.99 -8.78 13.78
N LYS A 108 -13.30 -7.97 12.98
CA LYS A 108 -13.12 -8.18 11.54
C LYS A 108 -11.85 -9.00 11.30
N ARG A 109 -11.84 -9.76 10.22
CA ARG A 109 -10.66 -10.50 9.75
C ARG A 109 -9.87 -9.63 8.79
N CYS A 110 -8.55 -9.80 8.78
CA CYS A 110 -7.71 -9.18 7.75
C CYS A 110 -8.18 -9.62 6.36
N PRO A 111 -8.36 -8.69 5.42
CA PRO A 111 -8.54 -9.01 4.00
C PRO A 111 -7.38 -9.86 3.48
N GLN A 112 -7.65 -10.73 2.52
CA GLN A 112 -6.66 -11.58 1.85
C GLN A 112 -6.71 -11.39 0.32
N SER A 113 -7.48 -10.41 -0.13
CA SER A 113 -7.71 -10.03 -1.51
C SER A 113 -8.27 -8.61 -1.55
N ILE A 114 -8.33 -8.02 -2.74
CA ILE A 114 -8.97 -6.71 -2.96
C ILE A 114 -10.41 -6.76 -2.46
N LEU A 115 -10.79 -5.74 -1.69
CA LEU A 115 -12.16 -5.42 -1.34
C LEU A 115 -12.61 -4.13 -2.04
N GLU A 116 -13.92 -3.94 -2.18
CA GLU A 116 -14.46 -2.64 -2.57
C GLU A 116 -14.23 -1.58 -1.47
N ASP A 117 -14.43 -0.30 -1.79
CA ASP A 117 -14.14 0.84 -0.90
C ASP A 117 -14.76 0.70 0.51
N GLU A 118 -16.10 0.69 0.61
CA GLU A 118 -16.78 0.55 1.90
C GLU A 118 -16.40 -0.72 2.69
N PRO A 119 -16.45 -1.94 2.13
CA PRO A 119 -16.07 -3.15 2.86
C PRO A 119 -14.63 -3.11 3.39
N PHE A 120 -13.71 -2.48 2.67
CA PHE A 120 -12.33 -2.32 3.13
C PHE A 120 -12.26 -1.39 4.35
N PHE A 121 -12.85 -0.20 4.27
CA PHE A 121 -12.82 0.76 5.38
C PHE A 121 -13.65 0.34 6.61
N GLU A 122 -14.57 -0.62 6.45
CA GLU A 122 -15.20 -1.29 7.60
C GLU A 122 -14.32 -2.35 8.27
N ALA A 123 -13.39 -2.96 7.53
CA ALA A 123 -12.57 -4.07 7.99
C ALA A 123 -11.20 -3.61 8.51
N VAL A 124 -10.63 -2.55 7.93
CA VAL A 124 -9.25 -2.12 8.14
C VAL A 124 -9.24 -0.70 8.72
N GLU A 125 -8.75 -0.55 9.95
CA GLU A 125 -8.57 0.76 10.59
C GLU A 125 -7.26 1.43 10.12
N GLU A 126 -6.20 0.63 9.92
CA GLU A 126 -4.92 1.07 9.37
C GLU A 126 -4.37 0.02 8.42
N GLY A 127 -3.99 0.42 7.21
CA GLY A 127 -3.60 -0.50 6.15
C GLY A 127 -3.80 0.09 4.77
N PHE A 128 -3.51 -0.72 3.77
CA PHE A 128 -3.65 -0.34 2.37
C PHE A 128 -4.02 -1.55 1.52
N GLN A 129 -4.58 -1.27 0.35
CA GLN A 129 -4.64 -2.21 -0.76
C GLN A 129 -4.48 -1.46 -2.09
N VAL A 130 -3.87 -2.13 -3.06
CA VAL A 130 -3.62 -1.59 -4.40
C VAL A 130 -3.89 -2.66 -5.44
N SER A 131 -4.57 -2.28 -6.51
CA SER A 131 -4.71 -3.04 -7.74
C SER A 131 -4.44 -2.16 -8.96
N THR A 132 -4.64 -2.71 -10.16
CA THR A 132 -4.60 -1.94 -11.42
C THR A 132 -5.62 -0.79 -11.47
N THR A 133 -6.73 -0.88 -10.74
CA THR A 133 -7.83 0.11 -10.78
C THR A 133 -8.13 0.75 -9.44
N THR A 134 -7.50 0.30 -8.36
CA THR A 134 -7.83 0.71 -6.99
C THR A 134 -6.57 1.04 -6.23
N HIS A 135 -6.57 2.14 -5.49
CA HIS A 135 -5.54 2.44 -4.48
C HIS A 135 -6.21 3.13 -3.31
N GLN A 136 -6.33 2.39 -2.21
CA GLN A 136 -7.04 2.87 -1.03
C GLN A 136 -6.34 2.43 0.25
N GLY A 137 -6.51 3.23 1.31
CA GLY A 137 -5.85 2.94 2.57
C GLY A 137 -5.96 4.06 3.59
N TYR A 138 -5.65 3.69 4.82
CA TYR A 138 -5.44 4.61 5.92
C TYR A 138 -4.06 4.34 6.51
N LEU A 139 -3.15 5.31 6.37
CA LEU A 139 -1.78 5.19 6.90
C LEU A 139 -1.55 6.17 8.05
N ARG A 140 -0.91 5.66 9.10
CA ARG A 140 -0.47 6.41 10.27
C ARG A 140 1.05 6.54 10.24
N ALA A 141 1.55 7.78 10.33
CA ALA A 141 2.99 8.02 10.39
C ALA A 141 3.56 7.47 11.71
N ASP A 142 4.66 6.72 11.61
CA ASP A 142 5.44 6.27 12.74
C ASP A 142 6.03 7.47 13.50
N ARG A 143 6.08 7.38 14.83
CA ARG A 143 6.63 8.44 15.68
C ARG A 143 8.14 8.52 15.49
N GLY A 144 8.59 9.39 14.60
CA GLY A 144 10.02 9.69 14.38
C GLY A 144 10.40 10.03 12.93
N ALA A 145 9.54 9.76 11.95
CA ALA A 145 9.84 9.92 10.52
C ALA A 145 9.32 11.22 9.87
N ALA A 146 8.80 12.18 10.65
CA ALA A 146 7.96 13.23 10.10
C ALA A 146 8.72 14.54 9.78
N GLY A 147 8.89 14.83 8.49
CA GLY A 147 8.69 16.19 7.99
C GLY A 147 7.21 16.60 8.11
N PRO A 148 6.77 17.78 7.62
CA PRO A 148 5.35 18.08 7.54
C PRO A 148 4.63 16.92 6.83
N GLY A 149 3.55 16.40 7.42
CA GLY A 149 2.85 15.25 6.86
C GLY A 149 2.39 15.54 5.43
N PRO A 150 2.29 14.53 4.55
CA PRO A 150 1.76 14.74 3.21
C PRO A 150 0.28 15.14 3.32
N GLU A 151 0.01 16.45 3.23
CA GLU A 151 -1.34 16.99 3.17
C GLU A 151 -1.73 17.19 1.70
N SER A 152 -2.90 16.68 1.32
CA SER A 152 -3.54 17.06 0.06
C SER A 152 -4.21 18.42 0.25
N THR A 153 -3.90 19.40 -0.60
CA THR A 153 -4.61 20.69 -0.65
C THR A 153 -5.99 20.59 -1.32
N VAL A 154 -6.39 19.42 -1.80
CA VAL A 154 -7.69 19.21 -2.44
C VAL A 154 -8.72 18.86 -1.35
N ALA A 155 -9.67 19.77 -1.12
CA ALA A 155 -10.80 19.55 -0.22
C ALA A 155 -11.59 18.31 -0.67
N SER A 156 -11.86 17.41 0.29
CA SER A 156 -12.69 16.21 0.14
C SER A 156 -14.15 16.54 -0.14
#